data_AF-A0A661WPY5-F1
#
_entry.id   AF-A0A661WPY5-F1
#
_cell.length_a   1.000
_cell.length_b   1.000
_cell.length_c   1.000
_cell.angle_alpha   90.00
_cell.angle_beta   90.00
_cell.angle_gamma   90.00
#
_symmetry.space_group_name_H-M   'P 1'
#
loop_
_entity.id
_entity.type
_entity.pdbx_description
1 polymer ?
#
loop_
_entity_poly.entity_id
_entity_poly.type
_entity_poly.pdbx_seq_one_letter_code
_entity_poly.pdbx_strand_id
1 'polypeptide(L)' 'MEYYKINPQKPDYKIVKRAIQVLKGGGIIVYPTNTLYGLGVDAFNK' A
#
# COMPACT_ATOMS: atom_id res chain seq x y z
N MET A 1 7.66 0.44 10.85
CA MET A 1 6.33 0.81 10.33
C MET A 1 6.44 2.20 9.74
N GLU A 2 6.20 2.35 8.44
CA GLU A 2 6.24 3.65 7.75
C GLU A 2 4.80 4.15 7.57
N TYR A 3 4.57 5.45 7.71
CA TYR A 3 3.26 6.08 7.52
C TYR A 3 3.36 7.17 6.46
N TYR A 4 2.42 7.15 5.52
CA TYR A 4 2.34 8.12 4.44
C TYR A 4 0.93 8.70 4.37
N LYS A 5 0.83 10.04 4.39
CA LYS A 5 -0.42 10.73 4.10
C LYS A 5 -0.58 10.81 2.59
N ILE A 6 -1.74 10.38 2.08
CA ILE A 6 -2.04 10.35 0.65
C ILE A 6 -3.36 11.05 0.37
N ASN A 7 -3.47 11.76 -0.76
CA ASN A 7 -4.74 12.28 -1.24
C ASN A 7 -5.46 11.17 -2.02
N PRO A 8 -6.65 10.72 -1.59
CA PRO A 8 -7.37 9.62 -2.25
C PRO A 8 -7.88 9.97 -3.65
N GLN A 9 -8.12 11.25 -3.96
CA GLN A 9 -8.57 11.69 -5.28
C GLN A 9 -7.42 11.88 -6.27
N LYS A 10 -6.21 12.16 -5.75
CA LYS A 10 -5.00 12.36 -6.55
C LYS A 10 -3.77 11.81 -5.80
N PRO A 11 -3.57 10.49 -5.80
CA PRO A 11 -2.50 9.85 -5.04
C PRO A 11 -1.11 10.22 -5.58
N ASP A 12 -0.16 10.48 -4.67
CA ASP A 12 1.25 10.69 -5.05
C ASP A 12 1.85 9.36 -5.52
N TYR A 13 2.29 9.34 -6.77
CA TYR A 13 2.90 8.18 -7.40
C TYR A 13 4.14 7.65 -6.66
N LYS A 14 4.92 8.51 -5.99
CA LYS A 14 6.09 8.09 -5.22
C LYS A 14 5.71 7.20 -4.03
N ILE A 15 4.59 7.53 -3.36
CA ILE A 15 4.07 6.75 -2.23
C ILE A 15 3.57 5.39 -2.72
N VAL A 16 2.82 5.37 -3.82
CA VAL A 16 2.33 4.12 -4.44
C VAL A 16 3.51 3.24 -4.85
N LYS A 17 4.55 3.82 -5.48
CA LYS A 17 5.77 3.09 -5.85
C LYS A 17 6.48 2.48 -4.64
N ARG A 18 6.52 3.18 -3.50
CA ARG A 18 7.06 2.63 -2.25
C ARG A 18 6.23 1.44 -1.75
N ALA A 19 4.91 1.52 -1.77
CA ALA A 19 4.03 0.40 -1.39
C ALA A 19 4.26 -0.83 -2.29
N ILE A 20 4.43 -0.63 -3.61
CA ILE A 20 4.76 -1.72 -4.54
C ILE A 20 6.10 -2.38 -4.19
N GLN A 21 7.12 -1.60 -3.82
CA GLN A 21 8.41 -2.15 -3.40
C GLN A 21 8.29 -3.01 -2.14
N VAL A 22 7.47 -2.57 -1.17
CA VAL A 22 7.19 -3.34 0.05
C VAL A 22 6.53 -4.67 -0.29
N LEU A 23 5.48 -4.66 -1.12
CA LEU A 23 4.79 -5.88 -1.55
C LEU A 23 5.72 -6.87 -2.25
N LYS A 24 6.53 -6.39 -3.21
CA LYS A 24 7.52 -7.22 -3.93
C LYS A 24 8.60 -7.81 -3.02
N GLY A 25 8.89 -7.17 -1.90
CA GLY A 25 9.80 -7.68 -0.88
C GLY A 25 9.16 -8.66 0.11
N GLY A 26 7.88 -9.01 -0.07
CA GLY A 26 7.12 -9.84 0.87
C GLY A 26 6.64 -9.12 2.13
N GLY A 27 6.65 -7.79 2.10
CA GLY A 27 6.08 -6.98 3.16
C GLY A 27 4.56 -6.88 3.10
N ILE A 28 4.01 -6.25 4.12
CA ILE A 28 2.58 -6.02 4.30
C ILE A 28 2.30 -4.52 4.21
N ILE A 29 1.19 -4.13 3.60
CA ILE A 29 0.71 -2.74 3.57
C ILE A 29 -0.70 -2.64 4.16
N VAL A 30 -1.06 -1.43 4.61
CA VAL A 30 -2.43 -1.08 4.97
C VAL A 30 -2.84 0.11 4.12
N TYR A 31 -3.99 0.04 3.45
CA TYR A 31 -4.44 1.06 2.50
C TYR A 31 -5.94 1.37 2.65
N PRO A 32 -6.38 2.61 2.38
CA PRO A 32 -7.79 2.97 2.46
C PRO A 32 -8.57 2.38 1.27
N THR A 33 -9.81 1.98 1.51
CA THR A 33 -10.80 1.69 0.47
C THR A 33 -12.03 2.58 0.65
N ASN A 34 -13.08 2.38 -0.14
CA ASN A 34 -14.35 3.09 0.03
C ASN A 34 -15.17 2.62 1.26
N THR A 35 -14.85 1.48 1.86
CA THR A 35 -15.57 0.92 3.02
C THR A 35 -14.71 0.89 4.28
N LEU A 36 -13.63 0.11 4.27
CA LEU A 36 -12.72 -0.10 5.40
C LEU A 36 -11.27 -0.03 4.93
N TYR A 37 -10.33 -0.03 5.88
CA TYR A 37 -8.93 -0.22 5.54
C TYR A 37 -8.68 -1.68 5.15
N GLY A 38 -7.97 -1.87 4.04
CA GLY A 38 -7.49 -3.17 3.60
C GLY A 38 -6.08 -3.44 4.11
N LEU A 39 -5.82 -4.67 4.52
CA LEU A 39 -4.48 -5.17 4.75
C LEU A 39 -4.07 -6.00 3.53
N GLY A 40 -2.99 -5.60 2.87
CA GLY A 40 -2.56 -6.15 1.59
C GLY A 40 -1.19 -6.81 1.68
N VAL A 41 -1.07 -7.96 1.00
CA VAL A 41 0.17 -8.70 0.77
C VAL A 41 0.25 -9.07 -0.71
N ASP A 42 1.42 -9.49 -1.18
CA ASP A 42 1.53 -10.12 -2.49
C ASP A 42 0.90 -11.53 -2.43
N ALA A 43 -0.20 -11.72 -3.17
CA ALA A 43 -0.99 -12.94 -3.16
C ALA A 43 -0.26 -14.18 -3.70
N PHE A 44 0.85 -13.99 -4.42
CA PHE A 44 1.67 -15.08 -4.95
C PHE A 44 2.95 -15.33 -4.15
N ASN A 45 3.18 -14.53 -3.10
CA ASN A 45 4.29 -14.75 -2.20
C ASN A 45 4.02 -15.97 -1.32
N LYS A 46 5.01 -16.86 -1.19
CA LYS A 46 4.90 -18.17 -0.52
C LYS A 46 5.39 -18.14 0.91
#